data_AF-A0A1L5L1V8-F1
#
_entry.id   AF-A0A1L5L1V8-F1
#
_cell.length_a   1.000
_cell.length_b   1.000
_cell.length_c   1.000
_cell.angle_alpha   90.00
_cell.angle_beta   90.00
_cell.angle_gamma   90.00
#
_symmetry.space_group_name_H-M   'P 1'
#
loop_
_entity.id
_entity.type
_entity.pdbx_description
1 polymer ?
#
loop_
_entity_poly.entity_id
_entity_poly.type
_entity_poly.pdbx_seq_one_letter_code
_entity_poly.pdbx_strand_id
1 'polypeptide(L)'
;MLNIVLHEPEIPANTGNIGRTCVAAGARLHLIEPLGFRLTEKNLKRAGMDYWAQLDVRTYIDFEDFLDQNPGARIYMATTKAHQIYTEVHYEPTV
;
A
#
# COMPACT_ATOMS: atom_id res chain seq x y z
N MET A 1 12.60 3.78 5.31
CA MET A 1 12.03 3.42 3.98
C MET A 1 10.55 3.80 3.94
N LEU A 2 9.99 4.31 2.84
CA LEU A 2 8.57 4.71 2.78
C LEU A 2 7.65 3.47 2.69
N ASN A 3 6.50 3.53 3.34
CA ASN A 3 5.48 2.47 3.31
C ASN A 3 4.15 3.05 2.83
N ILE A 4 3.52 2.41 1.85
CA ILE A 4 2.18 2.75 1.36
C ILE A 4 1.23 1.64 1.78
N VAL A 5 0.14 1.98 2.46
CA VAL A 5 -0.86 1.03 2.95
C VAL A 5 -2.17 1.27 2.22
N LEU A 6 -2.71 0.24 1.58
CA LEU A 6 -4.05 0.25 1.00
C LEU A 6 -4.95 -0.63 1.86
N HIS A 7 -5.92 0.01 2.52
CA HIS A 7 -6.95 -0.67 3.30
C HIS A 7 -8.09 -1.11 2.38
N GLU A 8 -8.33 -2.42 2.28
CA GLU A 8 -9.42 -3.02 1.50
C GLU A 8 -9.55 -2.49 0.05
N PRO A 9 -8.48 -2.52 -0.77
CA PRO A 9 -8.52 -1.91 -2.09
C PRO A 9 -9.48 -2.66 -3.04
N GLU A 10 -10.36 -1.90 -3.69
CA GLU A 10 -11.40 -2.47 -4.54
C GLU A 10 -11.01 -2.57 -6.03
N ILE A 11 -10.20 -1.62 -6.52
CA ILE A 11 -9.96 -1.44 -7.96
C ILE A 11 -8.54 -1.90 -8.34
N PRO A 12 -8.37 -3.02 -9.07
CA PRO A 12 -7.05 -3.57 -9.38
C PRO A 12 -6.13 -2.62 -10.16
N ALA A 13 -6.69 -1.77 -11.03
CA ALA A 13 -5.90 -0.80 -11.79
C ALA A 13 -5.26 0.26 -10.88
N ASN A 14 -5.95 0.68 -9.81
CA ASN A 14 -5.41 1.64 -8.85
C ASN A 14 -4.26 1.01 -8.06
N THR A 15 -4.46 -0.21 -7.54
CA THR A 15 -3.39 -0.93 -6.84
C THR A 15 -2.17 -1.17 -7.74
N GLY A 16 -2.39 -1.48 -9.02
CA GLY A 16 -1.30 -1.58 -9.99
C GLY A 16 -0.56 -0.25 -10.18
N ASN A 17 -1.26 0.85 -10.45
CA ASN A 17 -0.58 2.14 -10.63
C ASN A 17 0.22 2.56 -9.38
N ILE A 18 -0.34 2.33 -8.18
CA ILE A 18 0.33 2.60 -6.90
C ILE A 18 1.54 1.68 -6.70
N GLY A 19 1.42 0.39 -7.04
CA GLY A 19 2.54 -0.55 -7.00
C GLY A 19 3.69 -0.11 -7.90
N ARG A 20 3.40 0.38 -9.11
CA ARG A 20 4.41 0.94 -10.01
C ARG A 20 5.12 2.15 -9.39
N THR A 21 4.36 3.05 -8.76
CA THR A 21 4.92 4.18 -8.02
C THR A 21 5.80 3.72 -6.86
N CYS A 22 5.41 2.67 -6.14
CA CYS A 22 6.20 2.11 -5.05
C CYS A 22 7.57 1.60 -5.53
N VAL A 23 7.62 0.88 -6.66
CA VAL A 23 8.89 0.46 -7.27
C VAL A 23 9.77 1.67 -7.62
N ALA A 24 9.20 2.68 -8.27
CA ALA A 24 9.94 3.88 -8.66
C ALA A 24 10.45 4.70 -7.46
N ALA A 25 9.70 4.71 -6.35
CA ALA A 25 10.03 5.45 -5.14
C ALA A 25 10.85 4.64 -4.12
N GLY A 26 11.12 3.35 -4.38
CA GLY A 26 11.74 2.46 -3.39
C GLY A 26 10.89 2.28 -2.12
N ALA A 27 9.56 2.28 -2.26
CA ALA A 27 8.62 2.11 -1.17
C ALA A 27 8.07 0.67 -1.12
N ARG A 28 7.69 0.22 0.08
CA ARG A 28 6.96 -1.04 0.27
C ARG A 28 5.45 -0.80 0.16
N LEU A 29 4.75 -1.68 -0.53
CA LEU A 29 3.29 -1.70 -0.59
C LEU A 29 2.72 -2.70 0.42
N HIS A 30 1.76 -2.26 1.21
CA HIS A 30 1.00 -3.07 2.16
C HIS A 30 -0.45 -3.11 1.70
N LEU A 31 -1.02 -4.31 1.58
CA LEU A 31 -2.40 -4.55 1.16
C LEU A 31 -3.15 -5.24 2.30
N ILE A 32 -4.22 -4.62 2.78
CA ILE A 32 -5.04 -5.18 3.85
C ILE A 32 -6.31 -5.74 3.23
N GLU A 33 -6.61 -7.01 3.52
CA GLU A 33 -7.78 -7.72 3.05
C GLU A 33 -9.09 -7.24 3.72
N PRO A 34 -10.26 -7.48 3.10
CA PRO A 34 -10.47 -8.12 1.80
C PRO A 34 -10.07 -7.25 0.59
N LEU A 35 -9.40 -7.85 -0.40
CA LEU A 35 -9.16 -7.20 -1.69
C LEU A 35 -10.38 -7.38 -2.60
N GLY A 36 -10.84 -6.31 -3.25
CA GLY A 36 -11.93 -6.39 -4.25
C GLY A 36 -11.55 -7.12 -5.56
N PHE A 37 -10.34 -7.68 -5.63
CA PHE A 37 -9.80 -8.38 -6.79
C PHE A 37 -8.79 -9.46 -6.38
N ARG A 38 -8.48 -10.38 -7.30
CA ARG A 38 -7.51 -11.46 -7.07
C ARG A 38 -6.13 -11.12 -7.60
N LEU A 39 -5.12 -11.20 -6.73
CA LEU A 39 -3.69 -11.10 -7.05
C LEU A 39 -3.13 -12.39 -7.70
N THR A 40 -3.70 -12.82 -8.82
CA THR A 40 -3.14 -13.95 -9.58
C THR A 40 -2.17 -13.47 -10.64
N GLU A 41 -1.14 -14.25 -10.97
CA GLU A 41 -0.16 -13.91 -12.03
C GLU A 41 -0.84 -13.53 -13.35
N LYS A 42 -1.95 -14.20 -13.70
CA LYS A 42 -2.77 -13.88 -14.89
C LYS A 42 -3.40 -12.49 -14.80
N ASN A 43 -3.91 -12.09 -13.64
CA ASN A 43 -4.50 -10.78 -13.44
C ASN A 43 -3.43 -9.68 -13.38
N LEU A 44 -2.29 -9.97 -12.75
CA LEU A 44 -1.13 -9.08 -12.71
C LEU A 44 -0.61 -8.78 -14.11
N LYS A 45 -0.37 -9.81 -14.93
CA LYS A 45 0.04 -9.65 -16.33
C LYS A 45 -0.97 -8.85 -17.15
N ARG A 46 -2.27 -9.14 -16.99
CA ARG A 46 -3.33 -8.45 -17.74
C ARG A 46 -3.51 -6.98 -17.35
N ALA A 47 -3.20 -6.62 -16.11
CA ALA A 47 -3.22 -5.25 -15.63
C ALA A 47 -1.94 -4.46 -15.99
N GLY A 48 -1.03 -5.04 -16.78
CA GLY A 48 0.23 -4.39 -17.14
C GLY A 48 1.20 -4.27 -15.97
N MET A 49 1.12 -5.20 -15.00
CA MET A 49 2.01 -5.22 -13.83
C MET A 49 3.23 -6.12 -14.06
N ASP A 50 4.02 -5.80 -15.09
CA ASP A 50 5.29 -6.47 -15.39
C ASP A 50 6.36 -6.26 -14.30
N TYR A 51 6.24 -5.16 -13.53
CA TYR A 51 7.10 -4.82 -12.39
C TYR A 51 6.76 -5.56 -11.09
N TRP A 52 5.68 -6.33 -11.02
CA TRP A 52 5.20 -6.89 -9.74
C TRP A 52 6.22 -7.79 -9.04
N ALA A 53 7.09 -8.47 -9.80
CA ALA A 53 8.19 -9.26 -9.24
C ALA A 53 9.27 -8.43 -8.54
N GLN A 54 9.36 -7.13 -8.85
CA GLN A 54 10.28 -6.16 -8.23
C GLN A 54 9.60 -5.39 -7.09
N LEU A 55 8.28 -5.51 -6.96
CA LEU A 55 7.53 -4.82 -5.93
C LEU A 55 7.69 -5.54 -4.60
N ASP A 56 8.21 -4.83 -3.60
CA ASP A 56 8.13 -5.25 -2.21
C ASP A 56 6.69 -5.06 -1.73
N VAL A 57 5.92 -6.16 -1.71
CA VAL A 57 4.51 -6.18 -1.33
C VAL A 57 4.26 -7.14 -0.16
N ARG A 58 3.46 -6.71 0.82
CA ARG A 58 2.94 -7.53 1.92
C ARG A 58 1.42 -7.48 1.95
N THR A 59 0.81 -8.60 2.33
CA THR A 59 -0.64 -8.75 2.51
C THR A 59 -0.96 -9.08 3.96
N TYR A 60 -2.04 -8.51 4.48
CA TYR A 60 -2.53 -8.71 5.85
C TYR A 60 -4.00 -9.13 5.80
N ILE A 61 -4.42 -9.99 6.72
CA ILE A 61 -5.80 -10.49 6.75
C ILE A 61 -6.81 -9.42 7.17
N ASP A 62 -6.38 -8.47 7.99
CA ASP A 62 -7.16 -7.32 8.46
C ASP A 62 -6.22 -6.23 9.01
N PHE A 63 -6.81 -5.15 9.53
CA PHE A 63 -6.04 -4.03 10.09
C PHE A 63 -5.34 -4.39 11.41
N GLU A 64 -5.86 -5.34 12.18
CA GLU A 64 -5.24 -5.76 13.45
C GLU A 64 -3.96 -6.55 13.18
N ASP A 65 -3.99 -7.50 12.23
CA ASP A 65 -2.80 -8.22 11.75
C ASP A 65 -1.73 -7.26 11.20
N PHE A 66 -2.15 -6.20 10.50
CA PHE A 66 -1.22 -5.16 10.08
C PHE A 66 -0.53 -4.46 11.26
N LEU A 67 -1.27 -4.11 12.32
CA LEU A 67 -0.70 -3.46 13.49
C LEU A 67 0.23 -4.41 14.27
N ASP A 68 -0.18 -5.67 14.46
CA ASP A 68 0.58 -6.68 15.20
C ASP A 68 1.91 -7.01 14.50
N GLN A 69 1.92 -7.07 13.17
CA GLN A 69 3.13 -7.31 12.40
C GLN A 69 4.02 -6.08 12.21
N ASN A 70 3.53 -4.88 12.52
CA ASN A 70 4.28 -3.63 12.40
C ASN A 70 4.22 -2.82 13.71
N PRO A 71 4.73 -3.37 14.83
CA PRO A 71 4.68 -2.71 16.12
C PRO A 71 5.47 -1.39 16.09
N GLY A 72 4.88 -0.33 16.64
CA GLY A 72 5.51 1.00 16.67
C GLY A 72 5.49 1.73 15.32
N ALA A 73 4.77 1.22 14.32
CA ALA A 73 4.59 1.92 13.06
C ALA A 73 3.94 3.29 13.27
N ARG A 74 4.54 4.31 12.65
CA ARG A 74 3.95 5.65 12.57
C ARG A 74 3.03 5.73 11.37
N ILE A 75 1.73 5.71 11.64
CA ILE A 75 0.69 5.64 10.61
C ILE A 75 0.13 7.04 10.37
N TYR A 76 0.16 7.46 9.11
CA TYR A 76 -0.49 8.68 8.64
C TYR A 76 -1.67 8.31 7.75
N MET A 77 -2.88 8.68 8.16
CA MET A 77 -4.11 8.35 7.44
C MET A 77 -4.57 9.52 6.56
N ALA A 78 -4.98 9.23 5.34
CA ALA A 78 -5.55 10.21 4.42
C ALA A 78 -7.08 10.13 4.45
N THR A 79 -7.75 11.25 4.74
CA THR A 79 -9.21 11.36 4.69
C THR A 79 -9.61 12.78 4.35
N THR A 80 -10.73 12.96 3.65
CA THR A 80 -11.30 14.28 3.34
C THR A 80 -11.78 15.03 4.59
N LYS A 81 -11.90 14.33 5.73
CA LYS A 81 -12.29 14.91 7.03
C LYS A 81 -11.09 15.39 7.86
N ALA A 82 -9.87 15.27 7.34
CA ALA A 82 -8.68 15.70 8.06
C ALA A 82 -8.65 17.23 8.18
N HIS A 83 -8.26 17.73 9.36
CA HIS A 83 -8.10 19.16 9.58
C HIS A 83 -6.74 19.69 9.12
N GLN A 84 -5.73 18.81 9.01
CA GLN A 84 -4.37 19.15 8.59
C GLN A 84 -4.14 18.73 7.14
N ILE A 85 -3.51 19.59 6.34
CA ILE A 85 -3.15 19.29 4.95
C ILE A 85 -1.92 18.39 4.94
N TYR A 86 -1.88 17.40 4.05
CA TYR A 86 -0.77 16.43 3.97
C TYR A 86 0.61 17.09 3.77
N THR A 87 0.69 18.28 3.17
CA THR A 87 1.94 19.02 2.97
C THR A 87 2.44 19.72 4.24
N GLU A 88 1.63 19.82 5.29
CA GLU A 88 1.98 20.44 6.57
C GLU A 88 2.46 19.42 7.61
N VAL A 89 2.46 18.13 7.25
CA VAL A 89 2.90 17.05 8.13
C VAL A 89 4.41 16.92 8.05
N HIS A 90 5.07 16.86 9.21
CA HIS A 90 6.48 16.51 9.31
C HIS A 90 6.62 14.98 9.34
N TYR A 91 6.88 14.41 8.16
CA TYR A 91 7.10 12.97 8.02
C TYR A 91 8.48 12.57 8.54
N GLU A 92 8.52 11.50 9.32
CA GLU A 92 9.76 10.89 9.77
C GLU A 92 10.07 9.66 8.91
N PRO A 93 11.36 9.34 8.67
CA PRO A 93 11.72 8.08 8.05
C PRO A 93 11.23 6.90 8.90
N THR A 94 10.64 5.88 8.27
CA THR A 94 10.34 4.63 8.98
C THR A 94 11.64 4.03 9.50
N VAL A 95 11.71 3.83 10.82
CA VAL A 95 12.78 3.12 11.55
C VAL A 95 12.74 1.62 11.30
#